data_AF-A0A920PI71-F1
#
_entry.id   AF-A0A920PI71-F1
#
_cell.length_a   1.000
_cell.length_b   1.000
_cell.length_c   1.000
_cell.angle_alpha   90.00
_cell.angle_beta   90.00
_cell.angle_gamma   90.00
#
_symmetry.space_group_name_H-M   'P 1'
#
loop_
_entity.id
_entity.type
_entity.pdbx_description
1 polymer ?
#
loop_
_entity_poly.entity_id
_entity_poly.type
_entity_poly.pdbx_seq_one_letter_code
_entity_poly.pdbx_strand_id
1 'polypeptide(L)'
;MPGGNSRHTIVMDPYPAYAQSGQGCRVTDVEGQERIDFINNYTALIRGHSDPDVTAVVSEVIHKGTAFSLPTEYDIRLAELLVDRIPAAEQLRFCNSGSEAVFPCDTGSSCSHRSFENRQIRRVLPRDL
;
A
#
# COMPACT_ATOMS: atom_id res chain seq x y z
N MET A 1 -7.29 17.63 -17.07
CA MET A 1 -5.98 16.99 -16.84
C MET A 1 -5.08 17.30 -18.02
N PRO A 2 -3.93 17.96 -17.83
CA PRO A 2 -2.97 18.20 -18.92
C PRO A 2 -2.62 16.87 -19.61
N GLY A 3 -2.73 16.81 -20.94
CA GLY A 3 -2.46 15.58 -21.70
C GLY A 3 -3.43 14.41 -21.46
N GLY A 4 -4.59 14.65 -20.82
CA GLY A 4 -5.61 13.61 -20.59
C GLY A 4 -5.25 12.56 -19.54
N ASN A 5 -4.17 12.75 -18.78
CA ASN A 5 -3.69 11.77 -17.81
C ASN A 5 -3.26 12.44 -16.48
N SER A 6 -3.36 11.72 -15.36
CA SER A 6 -2.92 12.18 -14.02
C SER A 6 -1.53 11.67 -13.62
N ARG A 7 -0.97 10.69 -14.35
CA ARG A 7 0.30 10.01 -14.08
C ARG A 7 1.13 9.93 -15.36
N HIS A 8 2.24 10.65 -15.40
CA HIS A 8 3.10 10.73 -16.58
C HIS A 8 3.64 9.36 -17.06
N THR A 9 3.88 8.41 -16.15
CA THR A 9 4.55 7.15 -16.49
C THR A 9 3.74 6.24 -17.42
N ILE A 10 2.44 6.49 -17.58
CA ILE A 10 1.53 5.70 -18.42
C ILE A 10 1.14 6.42 -19.72
N VAL A 11 1.77 7.57 -20.03
CA VAL A 11 1.54 8.29 -21.29
C VAL A 11 2.19 7.51 -22.43
N MET A 12 1.43 7.24 -23.49
CA MET A 12 1.91 6.62 -24.73
C MET A 12 1.21 7.25 -25.93
N ASP A 13 1.91 7.32 -27.06
CA ASP A 13 1.34 7.72 -28.35
C ASP A 13 0.66 6.52 -29.05
N PRO A 14 -0.44 6.73 -29.80
CA PRO A 14 -1.20 7.98 -29.92
C PRO A 14 -2.10 8.28 -28.70
N TYR A 15 -2.43 7.27 -27.90
CA TYR A 15 -3.07 7.36 -26.60
C TYR A 15 -2.81 6.05 -25.82
N PRO A 16 -2.83 6.08 -24.48
CA PRO A 16 -2.62 4.87 -23.70
C PRO A 16 -3.84 3.95 -23.72
N ALA A 17 -3.61 2.66 -23.48
CA ALA A 17 -4.70 1.72 -23.19
C ALA A 17 -5.34 2.04 -21.84
N TYR A 18 -6.67 2.09 -21.79
CA TYR A 18 -7.43 2.32 -20.56
C TYR A 18 -7.91 0.99 -20.00
N ALA A 19 -7.50 0.65 -18.79
CA ALA A 19 -7.93 -0.57 -18.11
C ALA A 19 -9.43 -0.49 -17.73
N GLN A 20 -10.18 -1.56 -17.98
CA GLN A 20 -11.56 -1.74 -17.56
C GLN A 20 -11.66 -2.63 -16.32
N SER A 21 -10.95 -3.76 -16.31
CA SER A 21 -10.96 -4.72 -15.21
C SER A 21 -9.66 -5.53 -15.15
N GLY A 22 -9.43 -6.21 -14.03
CA GLY A 22 -8.31 -7.12 -13.87
C GLY A 22 -8.60 -8.21 -12.85
N GLN A 23 -8.09 -9.42 -13.11
CA GLN A 23 -8.19 -10.58 -12.23
C GLN A 23 -6.92 -11.43 -12.32
N GLY A 24 -6.29 -11.70 -11.18
CA GLY A 24 -5.01 -12.40 -11.13
C GLY A 24 -3.95 -11.66 -11.95
N CYS A 25 -3.33 -12.35 -12.90
CA CYS A 25 -2.33 -11.77 -13.79
C CYS A 25 -2.89 -11.16 -15.08
N ARG A 26 -4.22 -11.02 -15.23
CA ARG A 26 -4.85 -10.53 -16.46
C ARG A 26 -5.50 -9.17 -16.27
N VAL A 27 -5.38 -8.33 -17.29
CA VAL A 27 -6.04 -7.03 -17.39
C VAL A 27 -6.78 -6.95 -18.72
N THR A 28 -8.03 -6.51 -18.65
CA THR A 28 -8.88 -6.25 -19.82
C THR A 28 -9.04 -4.75 -19.96
N ASP A 29 -8.75 -4.21 -21.14
CA ASP A 29 -8.96 -2.80 -21.45
C ASP A 29 -10.42 -2.51 -21.85
N VAL A 30 -10.74 -1.22 -22.02
CA VAL A 30 -12.07 -0.76 -22.44
C VAL A 30 -12.47 -1.17 -23.86
N GLU A 31 -11.50 -1.63 -24.67
CA GLU A 31 -11.73 -2.16 -26.01
C GLU A 31 -11.98 -3.68 -25.97
N GLY A 32 -11.93 -4.29 -24.78
CA GLY A 32 -12.13 -5.72 -24.56
C GLY A 32 -10.88 -6.57 -24.80
N GLN A 33 -9.72 -5.97 -25.03
CA GLN A 33 -8.48 -6.72 -25.22
C GLN A 33 -7.89 -7.13 -23.86
N GLU A 34 -7.77 -8.44 -23.67
CA GLU A 34 -7.13 -9.03 -22.49
C GLU A 34 -5.61 -9.21 -22.71
N ARG A 35 -4.83 -8.86 -21.69
CA ARG A 35 -3.37 -9.01 -21.67
C ARG A 35 -2.90 -9.60 -20.34
N ILE A 36 -1.76 -10.28 -20.38
CA ILE A 36 -1.04 -10.67 -19.16
C ILE A 36 -0.28 -9.45 -18.66
N ASP A 37 -0.51 -9.06 -17.40
CA ASP A 37 0.14 -7.92 -16.76
C ASP A 37 1.48 -8.34 -16.15
N PHE A 38 2.56 -7.85 -16.76
CA PHE A 38 3.93 -7.97 -16.24
C PHE A 38 4.40 -6.71 -15.51
N ILE A 39 3.61 -5.64 -15.51
CA ILE A 39 3.95 -4.36 -14.87
C ILE A 39 3.42 -4.34 -13.42
N ASN A 40 2.23 -4.90 -13.18
CA ASN A 40 1.61 -5.05 -11.86
C ASN A 40 1.60 -3.74 -11.07
N ASN A 41 1.18 -2.65 -11.73
CA ASN A 41 1.24 -1.28 -11.22
C ASN A 41 2.64 -0.90 -10.68
N TYR A 42 3.67 -1.15 -11.49
CA TYR A 42 5.07 -0.93 -11.12
C TYR A 42 5.42 -1.67 -9.84
N THR A 43 5.15 -2.97 -9.81
CA THR A 43 5.42 -3.93 -8.71
C THR A 43 4.53 -3.82 -7.47
N ALA A 44 3.68 -2.81 -7.36
CA ALA A 44 2.82 -2.63 -6.19
C ALA A 44 1.81 -3.78 -6.01
N LEU A 45 1.35 -4.39 -7.09
CA LEU A 45 0.37 -5.48 -7.08
C LEU A 45 1.07 -6.85 -7.15
N ILE A 46 1.84 -7.19 -6.12
CA ILE A 46 2.59 -8.47 -6.09
C ILE A 46 1.68 -9.71 -6.15
N ARG A 47 0.44 -9.61 -5.66
CA ARG A 47 -0.58 -10.67 -5.74
C ARG A 47 -1.46 -10.59 -7.00
N GLY A 48 -1.16 -9.66 -7.92
CA GLY A 48 -2.00 -9.39 -9.08
C GLY A 48 -3.26 -8.58 -8.75
N HIS A 49 -4.19 -8.58 -9.69
CA HIS A 49 -5.45 -7.83 -9.61
C HIS A 49 -6.55 -8.63 -8.91
N SER A 50 -7.37 -7.96 -8.10
CA SER A 50 -8.57 -8.54 -7.46
C SER A 50 -8.29 -9.85 -6.71
N ASP A 51 -7.21 -9.87 -5.92
CA ASP A 51 -6.89 -11.01 -5.07
C ASP A 51 -8.04 -11.29 -4.08
N PRO A 52 -8.56 -12.52 -4.01
CA PRO A 52 -9.78 -12.81 -3.24
C PRO A 52 -9.58 -12.63 -1.74
N ASP A 53 -8.41 -12.96 -1.19
CA ASP A 53 -8.15 -12.81 0.24
C ASP A 53 -8.07 -11.34 0.64
N VAL A 54 -7.36 -10.54 -0.15
CA VAL A 54 -7.25 -9.09 0.08
C VAL A 54 -8.62 -8.42 -0.09
N THR A 55 -9.34 -8.76 -1.15
CA THR A 55 -10.65 -8.16 -1.45
C THR A 55 -11.66 -8.46 -0.33
N ALA A 56 -11.71 -9.70 0.15
CA ALA A 56 -12.61 -10.09 1.24
C ALA A 56 -12.35 -9.28 2.53
N VAL A 57 -11.09 -9.16 2.94
CA VAL A 57 -10.72 -8.41 4.15
C VAL A 57 -10.98 -6.91 3.99
N VAL A 58 -10.62 -6.33 2.84
CA VAL A 58 -10.86 -4.90 2.56
C VAL A 58 -12.36 -4.59 2.57
N SER A 59 -13.20 -5.43 1.95
CA SER A 59 -14.64 -5.26 1.98
C SER A 59 -15.20 -5.26 3.40
N GLU A 60 -14.72 -6.17 4.27
CA GLU A 60 -15.13 -6.19 5.68
C GLU A 60 -14.71 -4.91 6.42
N VAL A 61 -13.47 -4.45 6.24
CA VAL A 61 -12.92 -3.29 6.95
C VAL A 61 -13.60 -1.99 6.52
N ILE A 62 -13.94 -1.84 5.23
CA ILE A 62 -14.63 -0.64 4.73
C ILE A 62 -15.94 -0.38 5.49
N HIS A 63 -16.67 -1.43 5.87
CA HIS A 63 -17.90 -1.29 6.66
C HIS A 63 -17.68 -0.81 8.10
N LYS A 64 -16.46 -0.96 8.63
CA LYS A 64 -16.09 -0.49 9.97
C LYS A 64 -15.58 0.96 9.97
N GLY A 65 -15.27 1.51 8.80
CA GLY A 65 -14.69 2.85 8.60
C GLY A 65 -13.23 2.77 8.14
N THR A 66 -12.81 3.73 7.30
CA THR A 66 -11.53 3.67 6.57
C THR A 66 -10.47 4.64 7.09
N ALA A 67 -10.85 5.63 7.90
CA ALA A 67 -9.94 6.62 8.45
C ALA A 67 -10.49 7.18 9.77
N PHE A 68 -9.61 7.33 10.76
CA PHE A 68 -9.95 7.81 12.10
C PHE A 68 -8.91 8.82 12.59
N SER A 69 -9.32 9.73 13.46
CA SER A 69 -8.39 10.61 14.21
C SER A 69 -7.76 9.89 15.42
N LEU A 70 -7.92 8.57 15.50
CA LEU A 70 -7.42 7.68 16.55
C LEU A 70 -6.61 6.55 15.91
N PRO A 71 -5.55 6.05 16.57
CA PRO A 71 -4.80 4.91 16.06
C PRO A 71 -5.67 3.64 16.07
N THR A 72 -5.38 2.73 15.14
CA THR A 72 -6.05 1.45 14.99
C THR A 72 -5.11 0.29 15.32
N GLU A 73 -5.68 -0.89 15.57
CA GLU A 73 -4.88 -2.11 15.75
C GLU A 73 -4.09 -2.50 14.48
N TYR A 74 -4.59 -2.11 13.29
CA TYR A 74 -3.94 -2.40 12.02
C TYR A 74 -2.60 -1.68 11.88
N ASP A 75 -2.49 -0.45 12.40
CA ASP A 75 -1.24 0.31 12.42
C ASP A 75 -0.15 -0.44 13.18
N ILE A 76 -0.52 -1.03 14.32
CA ILE A 76 0.39 -1.79 15.19
C ILE A 76 0.80 -3.10 14.52
N ARG A 77 -0.17 -3.90 14.08
CA ARG A 77 0.09 -5.22 13.48
C ARG A 77 0.96 -5.13 12.23
N LEU A 78 0.73 -4.12 11.38
CA LEU A 78 1.56 -3.90 10.20
C LEU A 78 2.98 -3.45 10.58
N ALA A 79 3.12 -2.59 11.60
CA ALA A 79 4.42 -2.14 12.06
C ALA A 79 5.28 -3.28 12.62
N GLU A 80 4.71 -4.12 13.47
CA GLU A 80 5.39 -5.31 14.03
C GLU A 80 5.83 -6.26 12.91
N LEU A 81 4.93 -6.55 11.98
CA LEU A 81 5.20 -7.41 10.83
C LEU A 81 6.35 -6.91 9.95
N LEU A 82 6.49 -5.59 9.78
CA LEU A 82 7.56 -4.99 8.98
C LEU A 82 8.90 -4.97 9.73
N VAL A 83 8.90 -4.59 11.01
CA VAL A 83 10.11 -4.62 11.86
C VAL A 83 10.68 -6.04 11.96
N ASP A 84 9.81 -7.04 12.12
CA ASP A 84 10.23 -8.45 12.18
C ASP A 84 10.87 -8.93 10.85
N ARG A 85 10.48 -8.36 9.71
CA ARG A 85 10.99 -8.73 8.39
C ARG A 85 12.17 -7.90 7.90
N ILE A 86 12.40 -6.72 8.47
CA ILE A 86 13.42 -5.77 8.05
C ILE A 86 14.36 -5.51 9.23
N PRO A 87 15.46 -6.28 9.39
CA PRO A 87 16.30 -6.23 10.58
C PRO A 87 16.94 -4.86 10.87
N ALA A 88 17.08 -4.01 9.86
CA ALA A 88 17.62 -2.66 10.00
C ALA A 88 16.60 -1.63 10.50
N ALA A 89 15.31 -1.97 10.53
CA ALA A 89 14.24 -1.07 10.94
C ALA A 89 13.87 -1.31 12.41
N GLU A 90 14.31 -0.44 13.33
CA GLU A 90 13.91 -0.50 14.75
C GLU A 90 12.58 0.21 15.02
N GLN A 91 12.28 1.26 14.23
CA GLN A 91 11.06 2.04 14.28
C GLN A 91 10.65 2.44 12.86
N LEU A 92 9.36 2.67 12.65
CA LEU A 92 8.83 3.11 11.36
C LEU A 92 7.66 4.07 11.53
N ARG A 93 7.37 4.79 10.44
CA ARG A 93 6.20 5.66 10.30
C ARG A 93 5.63 5.44 8.91
N PHE A 94 4.31 5.30 8.82
CA PHE A 94 3.64 5.18 7.54
C PHE A 94 3.50 6.53 6.84
N CYS A 95 3.64 6.50 5.51
CA CYS A 95 3.44 7.61 4.60
C CYS A 95 2.44 7.19 3.52
N ASN A 96 1.87 8.14 2.78
CA ASN A 96 0.85 7.84 1.78
C ASN A 96 1.45 7.48 0.41
N SER A 97 2.75 7.75 0.21
CA SER A 97 3.44 7.42 -1.04
C SER A 97 4.92 7.12 -0.82
N GLY A 98 5.54 6.45 -1.79
CA GLY A 98 6.98 6.20 -1.78
C GLY A 98 7.81 7.50 -1.83
N SER A 99 7.34 8.51 -2.58
CA SER A 99 7.99 9.82 -2.61
C SER A 99 8.01 10.46 -1.21
N GLU A 100 6.87 10.46 -0.51
CA GLU A 100 6.78 10.94 0.88
C GLU A 100 7.63 10.12 1.85
N ALA A 101 7.88 8.84 1.59
CA ALA A 101 8.77 8.04 2.43
C ALA A 101 10.25 8.45 2.26
N VAL A 102 10.65 8.90 1.07
CA VAL A 102 12.02 9.33 0.77
C VAL A 102 12.30 10.76 1.26
N PHE A 103 11.34 11.70 1.11
CA PHE A 103 11.55 13.11 1.47
C PHE A 103 12.07 13.35 2.92
N PRO A 104 11.52 12.73 3.98
CA PRO A 104 12.02 12.85 5.35
C PRO A 104 13.40 12.21 5.54
N CYS A 105 13.77 11.25 4.69
CA CYS A 105 15.06 10.57 4.76
C CYS A 105 16.19 11.51 4.33
N ASP A 106 15.95 12.36 3.32
CA ASP A 106 16.94 13.30 2.80
C ASP A 106 17.15 14.54 3.69
N THR A 107 16.14 14.89 4.50
CA THR A 107 16.20 16.08 5.37
C THR A 107 16.97 15.87 6.67
N GLY A 108 17.60 14.69 6.87
CA GLY A 108 18.41 14.41 8.05
C GLY A 108 17.63 14.47 9.36
N SER A 109 16.29 14.45 9.30
CA SER A 109 15.43 14.18 10.44
C SER A 109 15.65 12.73 10.85
N SER A 110 16.75 12.52 11.56
CA SER A 110 16.98 11.34 12.36
C SER A 110 15.67 11.01 13.06
N CYS A 111 15.24 9.76 12.92
CA CYS A 111 14.19 9.19 13.73
C CYS A 111 14.69 9.33 15.19
N SER A 112 14.34 10.47 15.80
CA SER A 112 14.98 10.96 17.00
C SER A 112 14.45 10.12 18.15
N HIS A 113 15.26 9.12 18.49
CA HIS A 113 15.33 8.31 19.71
C HIS A 113 14.30 8.65 20.80
N ARG A 114 13.01 8.44 20.51
CA ARG A 114 12.04 8.11 21.54
C ARG A 114 11.63 6.70 21.26
N SER A 115 12.21 5.79 22.03
CA SER A 115 11.78 4.42 22.18
C SER A 115 10.25 4.42 22.18
N PHE A 116 9.65 3.86 21.14
CA PHE A 116 8.23 3.53 21.13
C PHE A 116 8.04 2.57 22.29
N GLU A 117 7.70 3.08 23.48
CA GLU A 117 7.52 2.21 24.64
C GLU A 117 6.36 1.29 24.31
N ASN A 118 6.70 0.02 24.12
CA ASN A 118 5.90 -1.16 23.82
C ASN A 118 4.80 -1.45 24.90
N ARG A 119 4.48 -0.47 25.76
CA ARG A 119 3.54 -0.55 26.89
C ARG A 119 2.07 -0.41 26.46
N GLN A 120 1.77 0.41 25.45
CA GLN A 120 0.37 0.54 24.96
C GLN A 120 0.00 -0.59 23.99
N ILE A 121 0.95 -1.05 23.16
CA ILE A 121 0.77 -2.12 22.18
C ILE A 121 0.40 -3.46 22.85
N ARG A 122 1.12 -3.85 23.91
CA ARG A 122 0.88 -5.09 24.66
C ARG A 122 -0.42 -5.15 25.44
N ARG A 123 -1.16 -4.04 25.57
CA ARG A 123 -2.47 -4.01 26.24
C ARG A 123 -3.65 -4.26 25.29
N VAL A 124 -3.46 -4.11 23.98
CA VAL A 124 -4.57 -4.05 23.01
C VAL A 124 -4.70 -5.35 22.20
N LEU A 125 -3.63 -6.10 21.98
CA LEU A 125 -3.65 -7.31 21.14
C LEU A 125 -3.45 -8.60 21.95
N PRO A 126 -4.38 -9.58 21.90
CA PRO A 126 -4.11 -10.95 22.36
C PRO A 126 -3.04 -11.59 21.45
N ARG A 127 -2.14 -12.39 22.05
CA ARG A 127 -0.90 -12.88 21.41
C ARG A 127 -1.08 -13.98 20.37
N ASP A 128 -2.30 -14.40 20.08
CA ASP A 128 -2.54 -15.64 19.35
C ASP A 128 -3.45 -15.36 18.14
N LEU A 129 -2.87 -15.21 16.95
CA LEU A 129 -3.45 -15.47 15.61
C LEU A 129 -2.34 -15.46 14.54
#